data_AF-A0A418PLE1-F1
#
_entry.id   AF-A0A418PLE1-F1
#
_cell.length_a   1.000
_cell.length_b   1.000
_cell.length_c   1.000
_cell.angle_alpha   90.00
_cell.angle_beta   90.00
_cell.angle_gamma   90.00
#
_symmetry.space_group_name_H-M   'P 1'
#
loop_
_entity.id
_entity.type
_entity.pdbx_description
1 polymer ?
#
loop_
_entity_poly.entity_id
_entity_poly.type
_entity_poly.pdbx_seq_one_letter_code
_entity_poly.pdbx_strand_id
1 'polypeptide(L)'
;MGIITLDGFDFIQDLNGDPDAFIVKGESLIDEIEYIKLKNIKSIYLTYFKSKNIKNLDFLNQVPFVEKVNLNGLEVDYLGLYHLKSLKSITLSVINKNQHLDFSYFSE
;
A
#
# COMPACT_ATOMS: atom_id res chain seq x y z
N MET A 1 5.84 -9.79 -13.83
CA MET A 1 4.82 -8.76 -13.53
C MET A 1 5.37 -7.43 -14.02
N GLY A 2 4.59 -6.70 -14.82
CA GLY A 2 4.94 -5.38 -15.35
C GLY A 2 4.30 -4.25 -14.56
N ILE A 3 4.50 -3.02 -15.02
CA ILE A 3 3.78 -1.84 -14.55
C ILE A 3 2.90 -1.36 -15.70
N ILE A 4 1.63 -1.06 -15.41
CA ILE A 4 0.70 -0.39 -16.32
C ILE A 4 0.27 0.95 -15.74
N THR A 5 0.09 1.95 -16.59
CA THR A 5 -0.41 3.27 -16.18
C THR A 5 -1.85 3.43 -16.67
N LEU A 6 -2.76 3.74 -15.74
CA LEU A 6 -4.18 3.99 -15.99
C LEU A 6 -4.57 5.31 -15.34
N ASP A 7 -5.26 6.18 -16.07
CA ASP A 7 -5.66 7.51 -15.58
C ASP A 7 -4.50 8.35 -15.00
N GLY A 8 -3.26 8.10 -15.44
CA GLY A 8 -2.05 8.75 -14.91
C GLY A 8 -1.43 8.10 -13.66
N PHE A 9 -2.02 7.02 -13.14
CA PHE A 9 -1.52 6.28 -11.98
C PHE A 9 -0.98 4.90 -12.35
N ASP A 10 0.04 4.45 -11.63
CA ASP A 10 0.73 3.20 -11.93
C ASP A 10 0.15 2.04 -11.11
N PHE A 11 0.07 0.88 -11.74
CA PHE A 11 -0.34 -0.38 -11.15
C PHE A 11 0.68 -1.47 -11.44
N ILE A 12 0.85 -2.37 -10.50
CA ILE A 12 1.42 -3.69 -10.76
C ILE A 12 0.41 -4.50 -11.56
N GLN A 13 0.88 -5.14 -12.64
CA GLN A 13 0.05 -6.04 -13.43
C GLN A 13 0.04 -7.47 -12.87
N ASP A 14 -1.11 -8.12 -12.94
CA ASP A 14 -1.22 -9.57 -12.74
C ASP A 14 -0.56 -10.36 -13.89
N LEU A 15 -0.76 -11.69 -13.90
CA LEU A 15 -0.21 -12.56 -14.94
C LEU A 15 -0.91 -12.41 -16.31
N ASN A 16 -2.12 -11.84 -16.33
CA ASN A 16 -2.88 -11.58 -17.55
C ASN A 16 -2.59 -10.19 -18.14
N GLY A 17 -1.89 -9.32 -17.38
CA GLY A 17 -1.61 -7.94 -17.76
C GLY A 17 -2.62 -6.93 -17.22
N ASP A 18 -3.59 -7.39 -16.43
CA ASP A 18 -4.62 -6.55 -15.81
C ASP A 18 -4.08 -5.85 -14.55
N PRO A 19 -4.60 -4.67 -14.19
CA PRO A 19 -4.17 -3.97 -12.98
C PRO A 19 -4.54 -4.76 -11.71
N ASP A 20 -3.55 -5.07 -10.88
CA ASP A 20 -3.73 -5.80 -9.61
C ASP A 20 -3.58 -4.89 -8.39
N ALA A 21 -2.41 -4.25 -8.24
CA ALA A 21 -2.08 -3.43 -7.08
C ALA A 21 -1.69 -2.01 -7.47
N PHE A 22 -2.32 -1.02 -6.87
CA PHE A 22 -2.02 0.39 -7.11
C PHE A 22 -0.70 0.79 -6.45
N ILE A 23 0.20 1.42 -7.21
CA ILE A 23 1.50 1.85 -6.70
C ILE A 23 1.37 3.23 -6.05
N VAL A 24 1.50 3.31 -4.73
CA VAL A 24 1.51 4.58 -4.01
C VAL A 24 2.92 5.15 -4.01
N LYS A 25 3.16 6.26 -4.69
CA LYS A 25 4.49 6.90 -4.81
C LYS A 25 4.70 7.98 -3.74
N GLY A 26 3.62 8.59 -3.26
CA GLY A 26 3.70 9.71 -2.33
C GLY A 26 4.27 10.99 -2.95
N GLU A 27 4.26 11.11 -4.28
CA GLU A 27 4.60 12.34 -5.00
C GLU A 27 3.42 13.32 -4.98
N SER A 28 2.20 12.80 -5.14
CA SER A 28 0.95 13.51 -4.90
C SER A 28 0.00 12.63 -4.07
N LEU A 29 0.33 12.45 -2.79
CA LEU A 29 -0.37 11.49 -1.93
C LEU A 29 -1.86 11.80 -1.79
N ILE A 30 -2.26 13.08 -1.87
CA ILE A 30 -3.67 13.49 -1.84
C ILE A 30 -4.42 12.91 -3.05
N ASP A 31 -3.89 13.11 -4.26
CA ASP A 31 -4.52 12.61 -5.49
C ASP A 31 -4.55 11.09 -5.52
N GLU A 32 -3.47 10.43 -5.06
CA GLU A 32 -3.41 8.97 -4.95
C GLU A 32 -4.49 8.42 -4.01
N ILE A 33 -4.67 9.04 -2.83
CA ILE A 33 -5.72 8.66 -1.88
C ILE A 33 -7.12 8.87 -2.48
N GLU A 34 -7.36 10.00 -3.13
CA GLU A 34 -8.64 10.29 -3.78
C GLU A 34 -8.95 9.27 -4.88
N TYR A 35 -7.95 8.91 -5.68
CA TYR A 35 -8.10 7.90 -6.71
C TYR A 35 -8.38 6.50 -6.13
N ILE A 36 -7.67 6.10 -5.07
CA ILE A 36 -7.90 4.84 -4.35
C ILE A 36 -9.35 4.77 -3.84
N LYS A 37 -9.86 5.86 -3.27
CA LYS A 37 -11.27 5.98 -2.83
C LYS A 37 -12.23 5.88 -4.01
N LEU A 38 -12.02 6.67 -5.06
CA LEU A 38 -12.91 6.75 -6.21
C LEU A 38 -13.05 5.40 -6.94
N LYS A 39 -11.95 4.69 -7.15
CA LYS A 39 -11.94 3.39 -7.82
C LYS A 39 -12.12 2.20 -6.86
N ASN A 40 -12.29 2.46 -5.57
CA ASN A 40 -12.41 1.45 -4.52
C ASN A 40 -11.28 0.40 -4.57
N ILE A 41 -10.04 0.86 -4.75
CA ILE A 41 -8.87 -0.02 -4.89
C ILE A 41 -8.65 -0.80 -3.59
N LYS A 42 -8.58 -2.12 -3.70
CA LYS A 42 -8.42 -3.02 -2.54
C LYS A 42 -6.99 -3.47 -2.29
N SER A 43 -6.08 -3.24 -3.24
CA SER A 43 -4.70 -3.70 -3.19
C SER A 43 -3.76 -2.54 -3.47
N ILE A 44 -2.87 -2.24 -2.54
CA ILE A 44 -1.86 -1.20 -2.68
C ILE A 44 -0.45 -1.78 -2.55
N TYR A 45 0.46 -1.21 -3.32
CA TYR A 45 1.86 -1.58 -3.39
C TYR A 45 2.71 -0.34 -3.10
N LEU A 46 3.53 -0.43 -2.05
CA LEU A 46 4.49 0.60 -1.70
C LEU A 46 5.89 -0.01 -1.78
N THR A 47 6.83 0.69 -2.42
CA THR A 47 8.20 0.19 -2.60
C THR A 47 9.25 1.27 -2.37
N TYR A 48 10.40 0.88 -1.83
CA TYR A 48 11.57 1.75 -1.62
C TYR A 48 11.81 2.75 -2.77
N PHE A 49 11.84 2.25 -4.01
CA PHE A 49 12.24 3.04 -5.18
C PHE A 49 11.19 4.05 -5.64
N LYS A 50 9.91 3.82 -5.32
CA LYS A 50 8.80 4.65 -5.78
C LYS A 50 8.17 5.48 -4.66
N SER A 51 8.20 4.96 -3.44
CA SER A 51 7.49 5.49 -2.27
C SER A 51 8.41 6.19 -1.28
N LYS A 52 9.57 6.68 -1.73
CA LYS A 52 10.63 7.29 -0.89
C LYS A 52 10.17 8.50 -0.05
N ASN A 53 9.08 9.14 -0.45
CA ASN A 53 8.53 10.31 0.25
C ASN A 53 7.58 9.91 1.40
N ILE A 54 7.17 8.64 1.46
CA ILE A 54 6.29 8.13 2.50
C ILE A 54 7.14 7.81 3.73
N LYS A 55 6.99 8.62 4.77
CA LYS A 55 7.74 8.49 6.04
C LYS A 55 7.00 7.64 7.08
N ASN A 56 5.67 7.59 6.99
CA ASN A 56 4.80 6.80 7.83
C ASN A 56 3.58 6.35 7.03
N LEU A 57 2.75 5.49 7.62
CA LEU A 57 1.56 4.94 6.97
C LEU A 57 0.25 5.55 7.49
N ASP A 58 0.29 6.74 8.09
CA ASP A 58 -0.91 7.36 8.71
C ASP A 58 -2.02 7.63 7.70
N PHE A 59 -1.65 7.85 6.43
CA PHE A 59 -2.60 8.07 5.34
C PHE A 59 -3.57 6.90 5.13
N LEU A 60 -3.24 5.71 5.61
CA LEU A 60 -4.10 4.53 5.57
C LEU A 60 -5.40 4.73 6.37
N ASN A 61 -5.45 5.68 7.31
CA ASN A 61 -6.69 6.08 7.99
C ASN A 61 -7.79 6.59 7.03
N GLN A 62 -7.40 7.03 5.83
CA GLN A 62 -8.32 7.53 4.82
C GLN A 62 -8.86 6.44 3.90
N VAL A 63 -8.24 5.25 3.90
CA VAL A 63 -8.58 4.13 3.02
C VAL A 63 -8.74 2.84 3.83
N PRO A 64 -9.59 2.84 4.89
CA PRO A 64 -9.68 1.71 5.83
C PRO A 64 -10.21 0.42 5.18
N PHE A 65 -10.74 0.51 3.96
CA PHE A 65 -11.31 -0.57 3.17
C PHE A 65 -10.28 -1.35 2.32
N VAL A 66 -9.00 -0.94 2.32
CA VAL A 66 -7.93 -1.67 1.62
C VAL A 66 -7.74 -3.03 2.27
N GLU A 67 -7.63 -4.07 1.45
CA GLU A 67 -7.58 -5.46 1.90
C GLU A 67 -6.20 -6.09 1.75
N LYS A 68 -5.36 -5.56 0.85
CA LYS A 68 -4.02 -6.06 0.59
C LYS A 68 -3.02 -4.92 0.59
N VAL A 69 -1.96 -5.07 1.36
CA VAL A 69 -0.82 -4.15 1.36
C VAL A 69 0.46 -4.91 1.11
N ASN A 70 1.24 -4.45 0.15
CA ASN A 70 2.61 -4.90 -0.05
C ASN A 70 3.56 -3.75 0.29
N LEU A 71 4.39 -3.95 1.31
CA LEU A 71 5.47 -3.04 1.70
C LEU A 71 6.79 -3.69 1.30
N ASN A 72 7.29 -3.33 0.12
CA ASN A 72 8.54 -3.88 -0.38
C ASN A 72 9.70 -2.90 -0.17
N GLY A 73 10.49 -3.18 0.85
CA GLY A 73 11.74 -2.47 1.05
C GLY A 73 11.59 -1.10 1.69
N LEU A 74 10.46 -0.82 2.33
CA LEU A 74 10.23 0.47 2.97
C LEU A 74 10.67 0.46 4.42
N GLU A 75 11.46 1.46 4.78
CA GLU A 75 11.82 1.78 6.15
C GLU A 75 10.81 2.78 6.71
N VAL A 76 9.60 2.30 6.98
CA VAL A 76 8.49 3.09 7.55
C VAL A 76 7.92 2.39 8.76
N ASP A 77 7.45 3.15 9.75
CA ASP A 77 6.71 2.59 10.87
C ASP A 77 5.40 1.92 10.38
N TYR A 78 5.16 0.70 10.83
CA TYR A 78 4.03 -0.12 10.43
C TYR A 78 2.76 0.15 11.25
N LEU A 79 2.81 1.01 12.28
CA LEU A 79 1.62 1.36 13.09
C LEU A 79 0.42 1.83 12.26
N GLY A 80 0.65 2.54 11.15
CA GLY A 80 -0.42 2.99 10.26
C GLY A 80 -1.22 1.85 9.61
N LEU A 81 -0.66 0.63 9.53
CA LEU A 81 -1.40 -0.55 9.04
C LEU A 81 -2.63 -0.86 9.89
N TYR A 82 -2.63 -0.51 11.18
CA TYR A 82 -3.77 -0.74 12.09
C TYR A 82 -5.02 0.09 11.76
N HIS A 83 -4.89 1.07 10.86
CA HIS A 83 -6.02 1.79 10.31
C HIS A 83 -6.81 0.99 9.27
N LEU A 84 -6.22 -0.04 8.67
CA LEU A 84 -6.87 -0.86 7.64
C LEU A 84 -7.76 -1.93 8.26
N LYS A 85 -9.02 -1.58 8.49
CA LYS A 85 -10.00 -2.47 9.14
C LYS A 85 -10.46 -3.64 8.27
N SER A 86 -10.21 -3.59 6.97
CA SER A 86 -10.51 -4.69 6.04
C SER A 86 -9.28 -5.46 5.58
N LEU A 87 -8.13 -5.29 6.25
CA LEU A 87 -6.87 -5.90 5.86
C LEU A 87 -6.92 -7.43 5.99
N LYS A 88 -6.71 -8.12 4.87
CA LYS A 88 -6.71 -9.59 4.78
C LYS A 88 -5.31 -10.16 4.48
N SER A 89 -4.45 -9.35 3.87
CA SER A 89 -3.12 -9.79 3.45
C SER A 89 -2.11 -8.66 3.59
N ILE A 90 -0.95 -9.00 4.17
CA ILE A 90 0.20 -8.11 4.25
C ILE A 90 1.41 -8.87 3.71
N THR A 91 2.09 -8.28 2.74
CA THR A 91 3.40 -8.74 2.29
C THR A 91 4.44 -7.74 2.77
N LEU A 92 5.39 -8.20 3.57
CA LEU A 92 6.48 -7.38 4.10
C LEU A 92 7.81 -7.92 3.59
N SER A 93 8.58 -7.08 2.90
CA SER A 93 10.00 -7.34 2.66
C SER A 93 10.79 -6.48 3.64
N VAL A 94 11.18 -7.09 4.77
CA VAL A 94 11.77 -6.40 5.91
C VAL A 94 13.21 -6.00 5.59
N ILE A 95 13.50 -4.70 5.61
CA ILE A 95 14.87 -4.18 5.55
C ILE A 95 15.44 -3.98 6.96
N ASN A 96 14.60 -3.65 7.94
CA ASN A 96 15.07 -3.29 9.28
C ASN A 96 14.68 -4.35 10.33
N LYS A 97 15.69 -4.93 10.98
CA LYS A 97 15.54 -6.00 12.00
C LYS A 97 14.77 -5.57 13.25
N ASN A 98 14.59 -4.27 13.47
CA ASN A 98 13.99 -3.73 14.69
C ASN A 98 12.50 -3.39 14.54
N GLN A 99 11.89 -3.63 13.38
CA GLN A 99 10.46 -3.38 13.19
C GLN A 99 9.63 -4.54 13.74
N HIS A 100 8.67 -4.20 14.61
CA HIS A 100 7.74 -5.14 15.21
C HIS A 100 6.33 -4.83 14.72
N LEU A 101 5.64 -5.83 14.17
CA LEU A 101 4.23 -5.75 13.83
C LEU A 101 3.45 -6.62 14.82
N ASP A 102 2.50 -6.01 15.53
CA ASP A 102 1.60 -6.75 16.41
C ASP A 102 0.37 -7.21 15.63
N PHE A 103 0.33 -8.51 15.33
CA PHE A 103 -0.75 -9.08 14.55
C PHE A 103 -2.08 -9.18 15.31
N SER A 104 -2.11 -8.98 16.65
CA SER A 104 -3.36 -9.01 17.40
C SER A 104 -4.31 -7.85 17.04
N TYR A 105 -3.82 -6.83 16.33
CA TYR A 105 -4.63 -5.74 15.81
C TYR A 105 -5.46 -6.11 14.57
N PHE A 106 -5.23 -7.29 13.98
CA PHE A 106 -5.90 -7.75 12.76
C PHE A 106 -6.81 -8.97 12.96
N SER A 107 -6.98 -9.46 14.18
CA SER A 107 -7.92 -10.55 14.48
C SER A 107 -9.36 -10.04 14.55
N GLU A 108 -10.30 -10.81 13.97
CA GLU A 108 -11.76 -10.63 14.14
C GLU A 108 -12.21 -10.81 15.60
#